data_AF-A0A1V5LFF6-F1
#
_entry.id   AF-A0A1V5LFF6-F1
#
_cell.length_a   1.000
_cell.length_b   1.000
_cell.length_c   1.000
_cell.angle_alpha   90.00
_cell.angle_beta   90.00
_cell.angle_gamma   90.00
#
_symmetry.space_group_name_H-M   'P 1'
#
loop_
_entity.id
_entity.type
_entity.pdbx_description
1 polymer ?
#
loop_
_entity_poly.entity_id
_entity_poly.type
_entity_poly.pdbx_seq_one_letter_code
_entity_poly.pdbx_strand_id
1 'polypeptide(L)'
;MSAAAWADAGLTADDVRLVQRYFAESAATEKMRAVRRSLGRPMVNLHPIPGEGPRVMVTIAWEIVWYQFLVELGPDLGPDDRVSVFAEGMEPQELAPQYREENATLDQGGRVDASELELALLAQPPELLTQMPADRAAALDDATEEIWNKRGQPEFRWDD
;
A
#
# COMPACT_ATOMS: atom_id res chain seq x y z
N MET A 1 10.39 0.68 -1.42
CA MET A 1 9.73 0.47 -2.72
C MET A 1 8.59 -0.52 -2.58
N SER A 2 7.40 -0.07 -2.16
CA SER A 2 6.24 -0.95 -1.93
C SER A 2 5.22 -0.93 -3.07
N ALA A 3 4.75 0.24 -3.50
CA ALA A 3 3.64 0.33 -4.47
C ALA A 3 3.98 -0.14 -5.90
N ALA A 4 5.20 0.09 -6.40
CA ALA A 4 5.60 -0.35 -7.74
C ALA A 4 5.59 -1.89 -7.87
N ALA A 5 6.11 -2.60 -6.86
CA ALA A 5 6.10 -4.06 -6.85
C ALA A 5 4.68 -4.64 -6.83
N TRP A 6 3.76 -3.96 -6.15
CA TRP A 6 2.33 -4.30 -6.14
C TRP A 6 1.69 -4.09 -7.51
N ALA A 7 1.93 -2.96 -8.16
CA ALA A 7 1.46 -2.69 -9.52
C ALA A 7 2.02 -3.69 -10.55
N ASP A 8 3.32 -4.00 -10.48
CA ASP A 8 3.98 -4.99 -11.35
C ASP A 8 3.39 -6.40 -11.17
N ALA A 9 2.94 -6.74 -9.95
CA ALA A 9 2.24 -7.99 -9.64
C ALA A 9 0.75 -7.96 -10.03
N GLY A 10 0.24 -6.86 -10.57
CA GLY A 10 -1.17 -6.68 -10.90
C GLY A 10 -2.09 -6.57 -9.67
N LEU A 11 -1.54 -6.29 -8.49
CA LEU A 11 -2.29 -6.11 -7.26
C LEU A 11 -2.65 -4.65 -7.04
N THR A 12 -3.84 -4.44 -6.51
CA THR A 12 -4.50 -3.13 -6.38
C THR A 12 -4.63 -2.70 -4.93
N ALA A 13 -5.13 -1.47 -4.72
CA ALA A 13 -5.52 -0.99 -3.39
C ALA A 13 -6.62 -1.86 -2.74
N ASP A 14 -7.51 -2.47 -3.55
CA ASP A 14 -8.50 -3.43 -3.03
C ASP A 14 -7.83 -4.70 -2.48
N ASP A 15 -6.78 -5.17 -3.14
CA ASP A 15 -5.99 -6.32 -2.66
C ASP A 15 -5.29 -6.01 -1.34
N VAL A 16 -4.79 -4.79 -1.15
CA VAL A 16 -4.24 -4.34 0.15
C VAL A 16 -5.30 -4.41 1.25
N ARG A 17 -6.52 -3.94 0.96
CA ARG A 17 -7.65 -4.02 1.91
C ARG A 17 -8.03 -5.47 2.22
N LEU A 18 -7.98 -6.36 1.23
CA LEU A 18 -8.21 -7.80 1.44
C LEU A 18 -7.13 -8.42 2.33
N VAL A 19 -5.85 -8.10 2.13
CA VAL A 19 -4.76 -8.57 3.00
C VAL A 19 -5.00 -8.13 4.44
N GLN A 20 -5.30 -6.85 4.67
CA GLN A 20 -5.58 -6.32 6.01
C GLN A 20 -6.76 -7.05 6.67
N ARG A 21 -7.85 -7.27 5.92
CA ARG A 21 -9.03 -8.01 6.39
C ARG A 21 -8.70 -9.46 6.75
N TYR A 22 -8.11 -10.21 5.82
CA TYR A 22 -7.81 -11.63 6.03
C TYR A 22 -6.81 -11.83 7.17
N PHE A 23 -5.80 -10.97 7.28
CA PHE A 23 -4.88 -11.02 8.41
C PHE A 23 -5.63 -10.79 9.73
N ALA A 24 -6.48 -9.76 9.79
CA ALA A 24 -7.24 -9.40 10.98
C ALA A 24 -8.24 -10.47 11.43
N GLU A 25 -8.76 -11.28 10.51
CA GLU A 25 -9.66 -12.40 10.78
C GLU A 25 -8.92 -13.69 11.15
N SER A 26 -7.62 -13.77 10.86
CA SER A 26 -6.80 -14.96 11.11
C SER A 26 -6.34 -15.10 12.57
N ALA A 27 -5.95 -16.32 12.94
CA ALA A 27 -5.33 -16.62 14.21
C ALA A 27 -3.98 -15.88 14.43
N ALA A 28 -3.34 -15.38 13.37
CA ALA A 28 -2.10 -14.61 13.48
C ALA A 28 -2.29 -13.30 14.27
N THR A 29 -3.49 -12.70 14.21
CA THR A 29 -3.78 -11.42 14.90
C THR A 29 -3.53 -11.50 16.40
N GLU A 30 -4.06 -12.53 17.07
CA GLU A 30 -3.88 -12.67 18.52
C GLU A 30 -2.43 -13.03 18.90
N LYS A 31 -1.76 -13.88 18.09
CA LYS A 31 -0.31 -14.16 18.26
C LYS A 31 0.50 -12.86 18.19
N MET A 32 0.28 -12.06 17.15
CA MET A 32 1.01 -10.81 16.94
C MET A 32 0.71 -9.75 17.98
N ARG A 33 -0.54 -9.67 18.44
CA ARG A 33 -0.92 -8.82 19.58
C ARG A 33 -0.12 -9.16 20.83
N ALA A 34 -0.02 -10.45 21.19
CA ALA A 34 0.70 -10.91 22.37
C ALA A 34 2.20 -10.61 22.28
N VAL A 35 2.82 -10.86 21.12
CA VAL A 35 4.25 -10.57 20.89
C VAL A 35 4.52 -9.06 20.95
N ARG A 36 3.71 -8.26 20.25
CA ARG A 36 3.82 -6.79 20.25
C ARG A 36 3.70 -6.19 21.64
N ARG A 37 2.83 -6.74 22.49
CA ARG A 37 2.68 -6.30 23.88
C ARG A 37 3.98 -6.44 24.68
N SER A 38 4.79 -7.44 24.37
CA SER A 38 6.05 -7.72 25.06
C SER A 38 7.24 -6.99 24.44
N LEU A 39 7.29 -6.90 23.11
CA LEU A 39 8.46 -6.40 22.37
C LEU A 39 8.30 -4.98 21.79
N GLY A 40 7.13 -4.36 21.92
CA GLY A 40 6.87 -3.03 21.37
C GLY A 40 6.51 -3.05 19.88
N ARG A 41 6.72 -1.93 19.18
CA ARG A 41 6.34 -1.75 17.77
C ARG A 41 7.31 -2.53 16.84
N PRO A 42 6.81 -3.45 16.00
CA PRO A 42 7.62 -4.09 14.96
C PRO A 42 7.75 -3.21 13.70
N MET A 43 8.69 -3.57 12.84
CA MET A 43 8.62 -3.29 11.41
C MET A 43 7.60 -4.23 10.76
N VAL A 44 6.77 -3.72 9.85
CA VAL A 44 5.85 -4.54 9.06
C VAL A 44 6.06 -4.28 7.57
N ASN A 45 6.14 -5.36 6.81
CA ASN A 45 6.30 -5.35 5.36
C ASN A 45 5.25 -6.26 4.71
N LEU A 46 4.64 -5.74 3.65
CA LEU A 46 3.70 -6.44 2.78
C LEU A 46 4.31 -6.51 1.38
N HIS A 47 4.64 -7.70 0.90
CA HIS A 47 5.32 -7.91 -0.37
C HIS A 47 4.57 -8.91 -1.27
N PRO A 48 4.22 -8.56 -2.52
CA PRO A 48 3.60 -9.49 -3.47
C PRO A 48 4.53 -10.66 -3.77
N ILE A 49 3.98 -11.86 -3.89
CA ILE A 49 4.75 -13.05 -4.25
C ILE A 49 4.30 -13.54 -5.63
N PRO A 50 5.22 -13.70 -6.60
CA PRO A 50 4.91 -14.29 -7.89
C PRO A 50 4.40 -15.74 -7.73
N GLY A 51 3.38 -16.13 -8.51
CA GLY A 51 2.85 -17.49 -8.48
C GLY A 51 1.56 -17.64 -9.28
N GLU A 52 0.92 -18.80 -9.16
CA GLU A 52 -0.32 -19.14 -9.89
C GLU A 52 -1.55 -18.33 -9.45
N GLY A 53 -1.45 -17.55 -8.37
CA GLY A 53 -2.55 -16.71 -7.88
C GLY A 53 -2.06 -15.50 -7.09
N PRO A 54 -2.97 -14.55 -6.77
CA PRO A 54 -2.63 -13.35 -6.02
C PRO A 54 -2.28 -13.72 -4.57
N ARG A 55 -1.01 -13.54 -4.20
CA ARG A 55 -0.48 -13.85 -2.86
C ARG A 55 0.44 -12.76 -2.37
N VAL A 56 0.42 -12.53 -1.07
CA VAL A 56 1.20 -11.49 -0.40
C VAL A 56 1.89 -12.09 0.82
N MET A 57 3.19 -11.86 0.94
CA MET A 57 3.95 -12.14 2.15
C MET A 57 3.81 -10.98 3.12
N VAL A 58 3.33 -11.27 4.32
CA VAL A 58 3.31 -10.34 5.45
C VAL A 58 4.46 -10.68 6.36
N THR A 59 5.45 -9.79 6.46
CA THR A 59 6.60 -9.93 7.36
C THR A 59 6.43 -8.98 8.54
N ILE A 60 6.57 -9.49 9.77
CA ILE A 60 6.52 -8.71 11.00
C ILE A 60 7.81 -9.01 11.78
N ALA A 61 8.61 -7.98 12.02
CA ALA A 61 9.95 -8.14 12.59
C ALA A 61 10.23 -7.17 13.75
N TRP A 62 10.84 -7.72 14.80
CA TRP A 62 11.52 -7.00 15.87
C TRP A 62 13.01 -7.25 15.77
N GLU A 63 13.83 -6.60 16.60
CA GLU A 63 15.28 -6.75 16.59
C GLU A 63 15.78 -8.18 16.84
N ILE A 64 14.96 -9.04 17.47
CA ILE A 64 15.34 -10.38 17.95
C ILE A 64 14.44 -11.53 17.45
N VAL A 65 13.40 -11.21 16.68
CA VAL A 65 12.46 -12.22 16.16
C VAL A 65 11.71 -11.67 14.97
N TRP A 66 11.43 -12.52 13.99
CA TRP A 66 10.57 -12.18 12.87
C TRP A 66 9.61 -13.32 12.54
N TYR A 67 8.49 -12.97 11.93
CA TYR A 67 7.47 -13.89 11.45
C TYR A 67 7.08 -13.52 10.02
N GLN A 68 6.87 -14.54 9.19
CA GLN A 68 6.34 -14.43 7.84
C GLN A 68 5.05 -15.21 7.72
N PHE A 69 4.02 -14.56 7.18
CA PHE A 69 2.72 -15.14 6.90
C PHE A 69 2.43 -15.01 5.42
N LEU A 70 2.02 -16.10 4.78
CA LEU A 70 1.53 -16.08 3.41
C LEU A 70 0.03 -15.81 3.44
N VAL A 71 -0.39 -14.75 2.75
CA VAL A 71 -1.79 -14.39 2.58
C VAL A 71 -2.19 -14.66 1.14
N GLU A 72 -3.14 -15.56 0.94
CA GLU A 72 -3.69 -15.92 -0.37
C GLU A 72 -5.02 -15.21 -0.61
N LEU A 73 -5.10 -14.49 -1.73
CA LEU A 73 -6.25 -13.64 -2.07
C LEU A 73 -7.27 -14.32 -2.98
N GLY A 74 -7.00 -15.58 -3.39
CA GLY A 74 -7.89 -16.35 -4.24
C GLY A 74 -9.32 -16.45 -3.68
N PRO A 75 -10.36 -16.38 -4.53
CA PRO A 75 -11.75 -16.38 -4.06
C PRO A 75 -12.17 -17.71 -3.44
N ASP A 76 -11.56 -18.83 -3.87
CA ASP A 76 -12.02 -20.19 -3.57
C ASP A 76 -11.54 -20.74 -2.21
N LEU A 77 -10.73 -19.97 -1.47
CA LEU A 77 -10.18 -20.42 -0.18
C LEU A 77 -11.14 -20.15 0.99
N GLY A 78 -11.22 -21.10 1.91
CA GLY A 78 -11.91 -20.91 3.19
C GLY A 78 -11.17 -19.89 4.08
N PRO A 79 -11.84 -19.28 5.08
CA PRO A 79 -11.22 -18.30 5.99
C PRO A 79 -9.94 -18.82 6.67
N ASP A 80 -9.91 -20.11 7.02
CA ASP A 80 -8.78 -20.73 7.74
C ASP A 80 -7.56 -21.01 6.84
N ASP A 81 -7.77 -21.13 5.51
CA ASP A 81 -6.71 -21.45 4.55
C ASP A 81 -6.07 -20.20 3.92
N ARG A 82 -6.67 -19.02 4.13
CA ARG A 82 -6.23 -17.75 3.51
C ARG A 82 -4.95 -17.19 4.11
N VAL A 83 -4.66 -17.49 5.37
CA VAL A 83 -3.47 -16.97 6.08
C VAL A 83 -2.75 -18.12 6.75
N SER A 84 -1.54 -18.42 6.28
CA SER A 84 -0.70 -19.49 6.83
C SER A 84 0.62 -18.93 7.34
N VAL A 85 1.17 -19.55 8.38
CA VAL A 85 2.54 -19.26 8.81
C VAL A 85 3.48 -19.82 7.76
N PHE A 86 4.30 -18.96 7.18
CA PHE A 86 5.29 -19.34 6.17
C PHE A 86 6.63 -19.67 6.81
N ALA A 87 7.14 -18.78 7.66
CA ALA A 87 8.41 -18.96 8.36
C ALA A 87 8.51 -18.07 9.62
N GLU A 88 9.44 -18.38 10.50
CA GLU A 88 9.85 -17.55 11.63
C GLU A 88 11.34 -17.73 11.91
N GLY A 89 11.98 -16.71 12.49
CA GLY A 89 13.41 -16.72 12.79
C GLY A 89 13.78 -15.67 13.83
N MET A 90 15.08 -15.57 14.14
CA MET A 90 15.59 -14.82 15.29
C MET A 90 16.43 -13.60 14.91
N GLU A 91 16.90 -13.54 13.66
CA GLU A 91 17.71 -12.43 13.18
C GLU A 91 17.05 -11.82 11.94
N PRO A 92 16.58 -10.55 11.99
CA PRO A 92 15.99 -9.90 10.83
C PRO A 92 16.91 -9.90 9.60
N GLN A 93 18.22 -9.99 9.78
CA GLN A 93 19.22 -10.07 8.71
C GLN A 93 19.10 -11.36 7.86
N GLU A 94 18.43 -12.40 8.37
CA GLU A 94 18.06 -13.61 7.63
C GLU A 94 17.03 -13.29 6.52
N LEU A 95 16.24 -12.23 6.69
CA LEU A 95 15.26 -11.80 5.71
C LEU A 95 15.95 -11.17 4.49
N ALA A 96 15.49 -11.60 3.32
CA ALA A 96 15.84 -10.95 2.07
C ALA A 96 15.52 -9.44 2.13
N PRO A 97 16.33 -8.56 1.49
CA PRO A 97 16.21 -7.11 1.65
C PRO A 97 14.80 -6.56 1.40
N GLN A 98 14.07 -7.08 0.42
CA GLN A 98 12.71 -6.65 0.09
C GLN A 98 11.69 -6.86 1.21
N TYR A 99 11.93 -7.82 2.12
CA TYR A 99 11.08 -8.10 3.27
C TYR A 99 11.42 -7.25 4.50
N ARG A 100 12.49 -6.45 4.42
CA ARG A 100 12.95 -5.55 5.49
C ARG A 100 12.56 -4.09 5.28
N GLU A 101 11.76 -3.80 4.25
CA GLU A 101 11.28 -2.46 3.98
C GLU A 101 9.95 -2.22 4.69
N GLU A 102 9.90 -1.26 5.61
CA GLU A 102 8.65 -0.91 6.28
C GLU A 102 7.66 -0.25 5.31
N ASN A 103 6.47 -0.81 5.18
CA ASN A 103 5.39 -0.26 4.34
C ASN A 103 3.98 -0.43 4.93
N ALA A 104 3.93 -0.89 6.17
CA ALA A 104 2.72 -1.09 6.95
C ALA A 104 3.08 -0.98 8.44
N THR A 105 2.07 -1.01 9.31
CA THR A 105 2.25 -0.99 10.75
C THR A 105 1.43 -2.09 11.42
N LEU A 106 1.79 -2.44 12.66
CA LEU A 106 1.01 -3.33 13.51
C LEU A 106 0.38 -2.53 14.66
N ASP A 107 -0.95 -2.51 14.72
CA ASP A 107 -1.70 -1.79 15.76
C ASP A 107 -1.65 -2.49 17.13
N GLN A 108 -2.22 -1.88 18.17
CA GLN A 108 -2.23 -2.47 19.52
C GLN A 108 -3.12 -3.73 19.63
N GLY A 109 -4.01 -3.96 18.68
CA GLY A 109 -4.86 -5.14 18.56
C GLY A 109 -4.21 -6.28 17.79
N GLY A 110 -2.99 -6.11 17.25
CA GLY A 110 -2.31 -7.10 16.41
C GLY A 110 -2.78 -7.09 14.95
N ARG A 111 -3.52 -6.07 14.51
CA ARG A 111 -3.97 -5.90 13.12
C ARG A 111 -2.92 -5.17 12.31
N VAL A 112 -2.78 -5.57 11.06
CA VAL A 112 -1.94 -4.88 10.08
C VAL A 112 -2.71 -3.69 9.51
N ASP A 113 -2.05 -2.53 9.51
CA ASP A 113 -2.52 -1.31 8.84
C ASP A 113 -1.54 -0.96 7.72
N ALA A 114 -2.03 -0.96 6.48
CA ALA A 114 -1.27 -0.65 5.28
C ALA A 114 -1.87 0.55 4.52
N SER A 115 -2.50 1.49 5.24
CA SER A 115 -3.18 2.65 4.64
C SER A 115 -2.26 3.52 3.79
N GLU A 116 -0.99 3.67 4.16
CA GLU A 116 -0.01 4.42 3.35
C GLU A 116 0.30 3.73 2.02
N LEU A 117 0.41 2.41 2.02
CA LEU A 117 0.57 1.60 0.80
C LEU A 117 -0.69 1.66 -0.07
N GLU A 118 -1.86 1.55 0.54
CA GLU A 118 -3.14 1.70 -0.14
C GLU A 118 -3.25 3.07 -0.84
N LEU A 119 -2.94 4.15 -0.13
CA LEU A 119 -2.92 5.49 -0.68
C LEU A 119 -1.89 5.63 -1.80
N ALA A 120 -0.70 5.05 -1.65
CA ALA A 120 0.33 5.09 -2.68
C ALA A 120 -0.12 4.39 -3.97
N LEU A 121 -0.84 3.27 -3.87
CA LEU A 121 -1.42 2.57 -5.03
C LEU A 121 -2.56 3.36 -5.68
N LEU A 122 -3.38 4.06 -4.90
CA LEU A 122 -4.43 4.94 -5.42
C LEU A 122 -3.88 6.22 -6.07
N ALA A 123 -2.75 6.71 -5.56
CA ALA A 123 -2.10 7.93 -6.03
C ALA A 123 -1.24 7.69 -7.29
N GLN A 124 -0.88 6.44 -7.59
CA GLN A 124 -0.30 6.09 -8.87
C GLN A 124 -1.36 6.30 -9.96
N PRO A 125 -1.18 7.25 -10.88
CA PRO A 125 -2.10 7.40 -12.00
C PRO A 125 -2.08 6.09 -12.79
N PRO A 126 -3.24 5.46 -13.08
CA PRO A 126 -3.30 4.29 -13.93
C PRO A 126 -2.98 4.74 -15.36
N GLU A 127 -1.70 4.86 -15.71
CA GLU A 127 -1.19 5.22 -17.05
C GLU A 127 -1.96 6.30 -17.83
N LEU A 128 -2.67 7.20 -17.14
CA LEU A 128 -3.52 8.23 -17.76
C LEU A 128 -2.75 9.53 -17.99
N LEU A 129 -1.42 9.44 -18.11
CA LEU A 129 -0.54 10.58 -18.38
C LEU A 129 0.49 10.36 -19.49
N THR A 130 0.44 9.27 -20.27
CA THR A 130 1.45 9.08 -21.34
C THR A 130 0.90 8.66 -22.70
N GLN A 131 -0.29 9.14 -23.08
CA GLN A 131 -0.67 9.27 -24.51
C GLN A 131 -1.43 10.57 -24.81
N MET A 132 -1.05 11.69 -24.21
CA MET A 132 -1.32 12.98 -24.86
C MET A 132 -0.15 13.25 -25.81
N PRO A 133 -0.37 13.26 -27.14
CA PRO A 133 0.65 13.77 -28.04
C PRO A 133 1.00 15.21 -27.62
N ALA A 134 2.29 15.56 -27.73
CA ALA A 134 2.85 16.81 -27.21
C ALA A 134 2.17 18.08 -27.77
N ASP A 135 1.43 17.94 -28.87
CA ASP A 135 0.62 18.98 -29.50
C ASP A 135 -0.57 19.46 -28.63
N ARG A 136 -1.11 18.60 -27.76
CA ARG A 136 -2.26 18.95 -26.92
C ARG A 136 -1.86 19.69 -25.63
N ALA A 137 -0.63 19.51 -25.16
CA ALA A 137 -0.12 20.25 -24.00
C ALA A 137 0.08 21.75 -24.33
N ALA A 138 0.60 22.06 -25.51
CA ALA A 138 0.76 23.45 -25.96
C ALA A 138 -0.58 24.18 -26.13
N ALA A 139 -1.62 23.51 -26.61
CA ALA A 139 -2.94 24.10 -26.78
C ALA A 139 -3.67 24.41 -25.46
N LEU A 140 -3.28 23.74 -24.36
CA LEU A 140 -3.85 23.98 -23.02
C LEU A 140 -3.19 25.17 -22.32
N ASP A 141 -1.87 25.37 -22.51
CA ASP A 141 -1.16 26.56 -22.01
C ASP A 141 -1.62 27.84 -22.72
N ASP A 142 -1.88 27.79 -24.03
CA ASP A 142 -2.39 28.94 -24.79
C ASP A 142 -3.82 29.34 -24.34
N ALA A 143 -4.66 28.35 -23.98
CA ALA A 143 -6.03 28.57 -23.55
C ALA A 143 -6.13 29.15 -22.12
N THR A 144 -5.16 28.88 -21.25
CA THR A 144 -5.13 29.43 -19.88
C THR A 144 -4.58 30.85 -19.83
N GLU A 145 -3.70 31.25 -20.76
CA GLU A 145 -3.26 32.65 -20.87
C GLU A 145 -4.39 33.61 -21.31
N GLU A 146 -5.29 33.18 -22.20
CA GLU A 146 -6.42 34.01 -22.64
C GLU A 146 -7.43 34.32 -21.51
N ILE A 147 -7.59 33.42 -20.54
CA ILE A 147 -8.58 33.55 -19.46
C ILE A 147 -8.11 34.58 -18.41
N TRP A 148 -6.80 34.69 -18.18
CA TRP A 148 -6.23 35.67 -17.25
C TRP A 148 -6.19 37.09 -17.82
N ASN A 149 -6.08 37.25 -19.14
CA ASN A 149 -6.00 38.58 -19.77
C ASN A 149 -7.39 39.28 -19.90
N LYS A 150 -8.50 38.55 -19.74
CA LYS A 150 -9.87 39.10 -19.85
C LYS A 150 -10.51 39.58 -18.55
N ARG A 151 -9.86 39.44 -17.38
CA ARG A 151 -10.43 39.84 -16.08
C ARG A 151 -9.86 41.12 -15.46
N GLY A 152 -9.13 41.92 -16.23
CA GLY A 152 -8.63 43.22 -15.79
C GLY A 152 -9.55 44.38 -16.16
N GLN A 153 -10.60 44.63 -15.36
CA GLN A 153 -11.10 45.95 -14.89
C GLN A 153 -12.60 45.90 -14.52
N PRO A 154 -12.97 45.94 -13.23
CA PRO A 154 -14.27 46.44 -12.82
C PRO A 154 -14.23 47.98 -12.82
N GLU A 155 -15.08 48.63 -13.62
CA GLU A 155 -15.38 50.07 -13.47
C GLU A 155 -16.14 50.27 -12.15
N PHE A 156 -15.42 50.59 -11.07
CA PHE A 156 -16.02 50.93 -9.79
C PHE A 156 -16.40 52.41 -9.79
N ARG A 157 -17.71 52.68 -9.91
CA ARG A 157 -18.31 54.02 -9.86
C ARG A 157 -18.51 54.43 -8.41
N TRP A 158 -17.95 55.56 -7.99
CA TRP A 158 -18.38 56.28 -6.79
C TRP A 158 -19.12 57.53 -7.27
N ASP A 159 -20.44 57.56 -7.08
CA ASP A 159 -21.24 58.78 -7.22
C ASP A 159 -21.20 59.49 -5.84
N ASP A 160 -20.74 60.75 -5.81
CA ASP A 160 -20.79 61.66 -4.64
C ASP A 160 -22.18 62.26 -4.44
#